data_AF-W7L8P8-F1
#
_entry.id   AF-W7L8P8-F1
#
_cell.length_a   1.000
_cell.length_b   1.000
_cell.length_c   1.000
_cell.angle_alpha   90.00
_cell.angle_beta   90.00
_cell.angle_gamma   90.00
#
_symmetry.space_group_name_H-M   'P 1'
#
loop_
_entity.id
_entity.type
_entity.pdbx_description
1 polymer ?
#
loop_
_entity_poly.entity_id
_entity_poly.type
_entity_poly.pdbx_seq_one_letter_code
_entity_poly.pdbx_strand_id
1 'polypeptide(L)' 'MQQSTFANASLEFLKHCRIKGLSSETVKFYQKELKQTLRGLADIEAPVNDIRKISTEHIENFIEYQQEIGYQYD' A
#
# COMPACT_ATOMS: atom_id res chain seq x y z
N MET A 1 -22.60 -2.53 -0.76
CA MET A 1 -21.36 -3.31 -0.95
C MET A 1 -20.25 -2.63 -0.21
N GLN A 2 -19.46 -3.35 0.59
CA GLN A 2 -18.27 -2.79 1.22
C GLN A 2 -17.30 -2.36 0.11
N GLN A 3 -16.87 -1.10 0.11
CA GLN A 3 -15.95 -0.60 -0.91
C GLN A 3 -14.55 -1.17 -0.65
N SER A 4 -14.06 -2.01 -1.56
CA SER A 4 -12.71 -2.61 -1.53
C SER A 4 -11.65 -1.61 -1.97
N THR A 5 -11.58 -0.45 -1.32
CA THR A 5 -10.52 0.54 -1.57
C THR A 5 -9.25 0.16 -0.81
N PHE A 6 -8.10 0.64 -1.30
CA PHE A 6 -6.83 0.44 -0.63
C PHE A 6 -6.81 1.07 0.78
N ALA A 7 -7.45 2.23 0.93
CA ALA A 7 -7.57 2.92 2.21
C ALA A 7 -8.34 2.08 3.25
N ASN A 8 -9.49 1.51 2.86
CA ASN A 8 -10.28 0.64 3.76
C ASN A 8 -9.52 -0.65 4.11
N ALA A 9 -8.86 -1.28 3.12
CA ALA A 9 -8.05 -2.47 3.35
C ALA A 9 -6.88 -2.19 4.31
N SER A 10 -6.22 -1.03 4.17
CA SER A 10 -5.14 -0.59 5.05
C SER A 10 -5.61 -0.38 6.50
N LEU A 11 -6.78 0.22 6.69
CA LEU A 11 -7.37 0.43 8.03
C LEU A 11 -7.66 -0.91 8.72
N GLU A 12 -8.28 -1.86 8.02
CA GLU A 12 -8.56 -3.19 8.57
C GLU A 12 -7.28 -3.98 8.85
N PHE A 13 -6.27 -3.89 7.97
CA PHE A 13 -4.95 -4.48 8.22
C PHE A 13 -4.32 -3.95 9.51
N LEU A 14 -4.27 -2.63 9.71
CA LEU A 14 -3.69 -2.02 10.92
C LEU A 14 -4.51 -2.37 12.17
N LYS A 15 -5.83 -2.52 12.07
CA LYS A 15 -6.68 -3.03 13.14
C LYS A 15 -6.30 -4.47 13.51
N HIS A 16 -6.12 -5.35 12.53
CA HIS A 16 -5.65 -6.72 12.76
C HIS A 16 -4.25 -6.76 13.38
N CYS A 17 -3.32 -5.90 12.98
CA CYS A 17 -1.99 -5.80 13.61
C CYS A 17 -2.10 -5.52 15.11
N ARG A 18 -2.97 -4.57 15.51
CA ARG A 18 -3.20 -4.25 16.93
C ARG A 18 -3.80 -5.42 17.69
N ILE A 19 -4.80 -6.11 17.11
CA ILE A 19 -5.43 -7.29 17.73
C ILE A 19 -4.41 -8.43 17.91
N LYS A 20 -3.49 -8.59 16.97
CA LYS A 20 -2.40 -9.58 17.03
C LYS A 20 -1.27 -9.20 18.00
N GLY A 21 -1.37 -8.06 18.69
CA GLY A 21 -0.40 -7.64 19.70
C GLY A 21 0.90 -7.09 19.13
N LEU A 22 0.90 -6.57 17.89
CA LEU A 22 2.07 -5.86 17.36
C LEU A 22 2.30 -4.57 18.16
N SER A 23 3.57 -4.21 18.36
CA SER A 23 3.94 -2.99 19.08
C SER A 23 3.41 -1.74 18.38
N SER A 24 3.20 -0.67 19.15
CA SER A 24 2.77 0.62 18.60
C SER A 24 3.71 1.15 17.52
N GLU A 25 5.00 0.91 17.69
CA GLU A 25 6.09 1.30 16.79
C GLU A 25 5.97 0.55 15.46
N THR A 26 5.76 -0.76 15.50
CA THR A 26 5.54 -1.57 14.28
C THR A 26 4.27 -1.15 13.56
N VAL A 27 3.18 -0.88 14.28
CA VAL A 27 1.93 -0.41 13.66
C VAL A 27 2.12 0.97 13.01
N LYS A 28 2.84 1.89 13.65
CA LYS A 28 3.19 3.21 13.07
C LYS A 28 4.06 3.06 11.83
N PHE A 29 5.04 2.15 11.86
CA PHE A 29 5.87 1.84 10.71
C PHE A 29 5.02 1.34 9.55
N TYR A 30 4.17 0.33 9.74
CA TYR A 30 3.27 -0.16 8.68
C TYR A 30 2.31 0.90 8.17
N GLN A 31 1.80 1.78 9.04
CA GLN A 31 0.97 2.90 8.60
C GLN A 31 1.72 3.83 7.64
N LYS A 32 3.01 4.09 7.90
CA LYS A 32 3.87 4.88 7.01
C LYS A 32 4.08 4.15 5.68
N GLU A 33 4.44 2.86 5.73
CA GLU A 33 4.69 2.05 4.53
C GLU A 33 3.43 1.98 3.64
N LEU A 34 2.26 1.67 4.21
CA LEU A 34 0.99 1.62 3.46
C LEU A 34 0.64 2.96 2.80
N LYS A 35 0.97 4.09 3.45
CA LYS A 35 0.77 5.42 2.85
C LYS A 35 1.70 5.65 1.66
N GLN A 36 2.94 5.18 1.74
CA GLN A 36 3.88 5.25 0.62
C GLN A 36 3.46 4.30 -0.52
N THR A 37 3.05 3.07 -0.21
CA THR A 37 2.51 2.13 -1.18
C THR A 37 1.30 2.70 -1.91
N LEU A 38 0.36 3.32 -1.21
CA LEU A 38 -0.79 3.97 -1.83
C LEU A 38 -0.37 5.07 -2.83
N ARG A 39 0.63 5.87 -2.49
CA ARG A 39 1.15 6.92 -3.40
C ARG A 39 1.80 6.32 -4.63
N GLY A 40 2.69 5.34 -4.47
CA GLY A 40 3.33 4.69 -5.61
C GLY A 40 2.31 3.98 -6.51
N LEU A 41 1.30 3.32 -5.95
CA LEU A 41 0.21 2.73 -6.73
C LEU A 41 -0.62 3.80 -7.46
N ALA A 42 -0.84 4.97 -6.86
CA ALA A 42 -1.55 6.07 -7.51
C ALA A 42 -0.73 6.71 -8.63
N ASP A 43 0.59 6.84 -8.46
CA ASP A 43 1.50 7.43 -9.44
C ASP A 43 1.61 6.58 -10.72
N ILE A 44 1.44 5.26 -10.61
CA ILE A 44 1.33 4.34 -11.76
C ILE A 44 -0.12 4.11 -12.23
N GLU A 45 -1.07 4.95 -11.77
CA GLU A 45 -2.49 4.90 -12.13
C GLU A 45 -3.20 3.57 -11.80
N ALA A 46 -2.71 2.80 -10.83
CA ALA A 46 -3.35 1.56 -10.41
C ALA A 46 -4.74 1.81 -9.77
N PRO A 47 -5.68 0.86 -9.84
CA PRO A 47 -7.08 1.06 -9.41
C PRO A 47 -7.25 1.01 -7.88
N VAL A 48 -6.65 1.96 -7.15
CA VAL A 48 -6.67 2.02 -5.67
C VAL A 48 -8.06 2.21 -5.06
N ASN A 49 -9.04 2.64 -5.88
CA ASN A 49 -10.45 2.76 -5.50
C ASN A 49 -11.23 1.43 -5.64
N ASP A 50 -10.68 0.43 -6.31
CA ASP A 50 -11.20 -0.95 -6.34
C ASP A 50 -10.04 -1.93 -6.50
N ILE A 51 -9.43 -2.31 -5.36
CA ILE A 51 -8.21 -3.12 -5.33
C ILE A 51 -8.37 -4.51 -5.97
N ARG A 52 -9.61 -4.96 -6.19
CA ARG A 52 -9.90 -6.22 -6.90
C ARG A 52 -9.58 -6.13 -8.39
N LYS A 53 -9.37 -4.93 -8.92
CA LYS A 53 -8.94 -4.68 -10.29
C LYS A 53 -7.41 -4.55 -10.42
N ILE A 54 -6.68 -4.58 -9.30
CA ILE A 54 -5.22 -4.65 -9.35
C ILE A 54 -4.84 -5.99 -9.98
N SER A 55 -4.02 -5.91 -11.02
CA SER A 55 -3.50 -7.05 -11.79
C SER A 55 -2.01 -7.20 -11.55
N THR A 56 -1.43 -8.30 -12.05
CA THR A 56 0.02 -8.53 -12.01
C THR A 56 0.81 -7.39 -12.65
N GLU A 57 0.35 -6.87 -13.78
CA GLU A 57 0.99 -5.74 -14.49
C GLU A 57 1.13 -4.50 -13.58
N HIS A 58 0.11 -4.17 -12.79
CA HIS A 58 0.21 -3.07 -11.83
C HIS A 58 1.25 -3.33 -10.74
N ILE A 59 1.47 -4.58 -10.34
CA ILE A 59 2.49 -4.94 -9.36
C ILE A 59 3.89 -4.86 -9.97
N GLU A 60 4.07 -5.30 -11.21
CA GLU A 60 5.32 -5.18 -11.96
C GLU A 60 5.68 -3.70 -12.15
N ASN A 61 4.75 -2.89 -12.64
CA ASN A 61 4.93 -1.44 -12.80
C ASN A 61 5.23 -0.75 -11.46
N PHE A 62 4.62 -1.20 -10.36
CA PHE A 62 4.92 -0.68 -9.03
C PHE A 62 6.36 -0.99 -8.61
N ILE A 63 6.86 -2.20 -8.87
CA ILE A 63 8.24 -2.59 -8.56
C ILE A 63 9.22 -1.75 -9.37
N GLU A 64 8.98 -1.59 -10.67
CA GLU A 64 9.81 -0.73 -11.55
C GLU A 64 9.82 0.71 -11.06
N TYR A 65 8.64 1.28 -10.75
CA TYR A 65 8.53 2.62 -10.17
C TYR A 65 9.33 2.77 -8.87
N GLN A 66 9.27 1.79 -7.95
CA GLN A 66 10.04 1.84 -6.70
C GLN A 66 11.56 1.79 -6.95
N GLN A 67 12.01 1.06 -7.97
CA GLN A 67 13.42 1.02 -8.35
C GLN A 67 13.87 2.36 -8.93
N GLU A 68 13.08 2.95 -9.83
CA GLU A 68 13.39 4.24 -10.45
C GLU A 68 13.55 5.38 -9.42
N ILE A 69 12.64 5.48 -8.44
CA ILE A 69 12.77 6.49 -7.40
C ILE A 69 13.97 6.23 -6.49
N GLY A 70 14.35 4.97 -6.27
CA GLY A 70 15.54 4.61 -5.49
C GLY A 70 16.82 5.11 -6.14
N TYR A 71 16.95 4.98 -7.47
CA TYR A 71 18.10 5.46 -8.23
C TYR A 71 18.24 7.00 -8.25
N GLN A 72 17.19 7.76 -7.97
CA GLN A 72 17.27 9.23 -7.94
C GLN A 72 17.88 9.80 -6.65
N TYR A 73 18.09 8.97 -5.62
CA TYR A 73 18.61 9.38 -4.32
C TYR A 73 19.96 8.75 -3.94
N ASP A 74 20.54 7.93 -4.82
CA ASP A 74 21.90 7.38 -4.75
C ASP A 74 22.90 8.22 -5.57
#